data_AF-A0A1H7YR67-F1
#
_entry.id   AF-A0A1H7YR67-F1
#
_cell.length_a   1.000
_cell.length_b   1.000
_cell.length_c   1.000
_cell.angle_alpha   90.00
_cell.angle_beta   90.00
_cell.angle_gamma   90.00
#
_symmetry.space_group_name_H-M   'P 1'
#
loop_
_entity.id
_entity.type
_entity.pdbx_description
1 polymer ?
#
loop_
_entity_poly.entity_id
_entity_poly.type
_entity_poly.pdbx_seq_one_letter_code
_entity_poly.pdbx_strand_id
1 'polypeptide(L)'
;MTSQHGITPIPTDFPHVYAFEITDKLDAEGMRQMGDILNAAFDRHPGKINILLRFKDFEASDAAVGTNLSAMKAQFGSLTNVNRYATVGAPPAAETMIEVMNHVIPVDAKTFSSEEERDAWAFVNVGQDQAT
;
A
#
# COMPACT_ATOMS: atom_id res chain seq x y z
N MET A 1 -11.31 16.70 -1.42
CA MET A 1 -10.20 17.21 -0.59
C MET A 1 -8.94 17.02 -1.41
N THR A 2 -8.25 18.10 -1.76
CA THR A 2 -7.04 18.04 -2.62
C THR A 2 -5.88 17.64 -1.72
N SER A 3 -5.30 16.47 -1.93
CA SER A 3 -4.18 16.01 -1.12
C SER A 3 -2.93 16.80 -1.46
N GLN A 4 -2.52 17.68 -0.54
CA GLN A 4 -1.37 18.57 -0.73
C GLN A 4 -0.03 17.83 -0.78
N HIS A 5 0.02 16.58 -0.29
CA HIS A 5 1.25 15.79 -0.11
C HIS A 5 1.23 14.45 -0.87
N GLY A 6 0.42 14.35 -1.93
CA GLY A 6 0.42 13.19 -2.83
C GLY A 6 -0.15 11.89 -2.23
N ILE A 7 -0.87 11.94 -1.09
CA ILE A 7 -1.59 10.79 -0.53
C ILE A 7 -3.05 11.15 -0.24
N THR A 8 -3.99 10.37 -0.76
CA THR A 8 -5.42 10.49 -0.49
C THR A 8 -5.99 9.17 -0.02
N PRO A 9 -6.65 9.08 1.15
CA PRO A 9 -7.40 7.89 1.53
C PRO A 9 -8.53 7.61 0.53
N ILE A 10 -8.66 6.36 0.10
CA ILE A 10 -9.78 5.88 -0.71
C ILE A 10 -10.82 5.29 0.26
N PRO A 11 -12.05 5.82 0.32
CA PRO A 11 -13.11 5.25 1.15
C PRO A 11 -13.37 3.78 0.80
N THR A 12 -13.50 2.93 1.82
CA THR A 12 -13.85 1.51 1.66
C THR A 12 -15.05 1.17 2.54
N ASP A 13 -15.85 0.21 2.11
CA ASP A 13 -16.91 -0.39 2.94
C ASP A 13 -16.37 -1.50 3.86
N PHE A 14 -15.09 -1.84 3.74
CA PHE A 14 -14.45 -2.93 4.47
C PHE A 14 -13.60 -2.38 5.62
N PRO A 15 -13.99 -2.58 6.89
CA PRO A 15 -13.33 -1.94 8.04
C PRO A 15 -11.89 -2.42 8.26
N HIS A 16 -11.49 -3.52 7.64
CA HIS A 16 -10.14 -4.08 7.70
C HIS A 16 -9.28 -3.72 6.48
N VAL A 17 -9.80 -2.94 5.52
CA VAL A 17 -9.09 -2.53 4.30
C VAL A 17 -8.82 -1.03 4.35
N TYR A 18 -7.54 -0.68 4.30
CA TYR A 18 -7.06 0.69 4.24
C TYR A 18 -6.46 0.94 2.87
N ALA A 19 -7.10 1.81 2.10
CA ALA A 19 -6.71 2.07 0.72
C ALA A 19 -6.27 3.53 0.54
N PHE A 20 -5.24 3.75 -0.28
CA PHE A 20 -4.68 5.07 -0.54
C PHE A 20 -4.39 5.24 -2.03
N GLU A 21 -4.74 6.40 -2.56
CA GLU A 21 -4.22 6.90 -3.83
C GLU A 21 -2.93 7.68 -3.56
N ILE A 22 -1.87 7.34 -4.28
CA ILE A 22 -0.55 7.96 -4.22
C ILE A 22 -0.27 8.61 -5.56
N THR A 23 0.18 9.86 -5.55
CA THR A 23 0.62 10.57 -6.76
C THR A 23 2.12 10.86 -6.75
N ASP A 24 2.65 11.29 -7.88
CA ASP A 24 4.02 11.80 -8.07
C ASP A 24 4.45 12.90 -7.07
N LYS A 25 3.49 13.54 -6.38
CA LYS A 25 3.69 14.56 -5.35
C LYS A 25 3.93 13.99 -3.95
N LEU A 26 4.10 12.68 -3.82
CA LEU A 26 4.37 12.04 -2.54
C LEU A 26 5.67 12.60 -1.93
N ASP A 27 5.53 13.28 -0.80
CA ASP A 27 6.65 13.82 -0.01
C ASP A 27 6.73 13.15 1.39
N ALA A 28 7.69 13.58 2.21
CA ALA A 28 7.88 13.06 3.56
C ALA A 28 6.67 13.28 4.48
N GLU A 29 5.93 14.36 4.27
CA GLU A 29 4.74 14.68 5.05
C GLU A 29 3.59 13.75 4.67
N GLY A 30 3.42 13.46 3.38
CA GLY A 30 2.49 12.45 2.88
C GLY A 30 2.79 11.09 3.51
N MET A 31 4.04 10.64 3.45
CA MET A 31 4.44 9.37 4.08
C MET A 31 4.15 9.35 5.59
N ARG A 32 4.38 10.45 6.30
CA ARG A 32 4.02 10.58 7.72
C ARG A 32 2.52 10.43 7.94
N GLN A 33 1.69 11.11 7.15
CA GLN A 33 0.23 11.03 7.25
C GLN A 33 -0.29 9.61 7.03
N MET A 34 0.24 8.90 6.01
CA MET A 34 -0.11 7.50 5.79
C MET A 34 0.32 6.62 6.97
N GLY A 35 1.52 6.84 7.50
CA GLY A 35 2.02 6.14 8.69
C GLY A 35 1.11 6.33 9.90
N ASP A 36 0.68 7.57 10.17
CA ASP A 36 -0.21 7.88 11.30
C ASP A 36 -1.58 7.21 11.14
N ILE A 37 -2.13 7.17 9.93
CA ILE A 37 -3.40 6.49 9.63
C ILE A 37 -3.26 4.97 9.85
N LEU A 38 -2.18 4.37 9.36
CA LEU A 38 -1.93 2.93 9.53
C LEU A 38 -1.66 2.56 10.99
N ASN A 39 -0.89 3.37 11.72
CA ASN A 39 -0.66 3.18 13.16
C ASN A 39 -1.98 3.21 13.94
N ALA A 40 -2.83 4.22 13.68
CA ALA A 40 -4.15 4.29 14.29
C ALA A 40 -5.04 3.11 13.90
N ALA A 41 -4.89 2.56 12.69
CA ALA A 41 -5.58 1.34 12.27
C ALA A 41 -5.11 0.13 13.09
N PHE A 42 -3.81 -0.07 13.26
CA PHE A 42 -3.29 -1.19 14.06
C PHE A 42 -3.71 -1.09 15.54
N ASP A 43 -3.77 0.11 16.11
CA ASP A 43 -4.26 0.30 17.48
C ASP A 43 -5.76 -0.03 17.62
N ARG A 44 -6.55 0.21 16.57
CA ARG A 44 -8.01 -0.02 16.57
C ARG A 44 -8.38 -1.47 16.26
N HIS A 45 -7.55 -2.17 15.51
CA HIS A 45 -7.81 -3.53 15.06
C HIS A 45 -6.87 -4.50 15.79
N PRO A 46 -7.37 -5.34 16.72
CA PRO A 46 -6.56 -6.35 17.40
C PRO A 46 -6.09 -7.49 16.46
N GLY A 47 -6.37 -7.39 15.15
CA GLY A 47 -6.02 -8.34 14.12
C GLY A 47 -5.26 -7.68 12.97
N LYS A 48 -4.98 -8.46 11.92
CA LYS A 48 -4.28 -7.92 10.77
C LYS A 48 -5.19 -7.05 9.90
N ILE A 49 -4.62 -6.04 9.26
CA ILE A 49 -5.31 -5.22 8.24
C ILE A 49 -4.81 -5.56 6.84
N ASN A 50 -5.62 -5.23 5.84
CA ASN A 50 -5.27 -5.30 4.43
C ASN A 50 -5.05 -3.88 3.91
N ILE A 51 -4.07 -3.71 3.02
CA ILE A 51 -3.68 -2.40 2.49
C ILE A 51 -3.71 -2.44 0.96
N LEU A 52 -4.26 -1.39 0.35
CA LEU A 52 -4.18 -1.17 -1.10
C LEU A 52 -3.57 0.19 -1.40
N LEU A 53 -2.47 0.21 -2.15
CA LEU A 53 -1.86 1.45 -2.64
C LEU A 53 -2.07 1.56 -4.15
N ARG A 54 -2.81 2.57 -4.58
CA ARG A 54 -3.01 2.90 -5.99
C ARG A 54 -2.09 4.04 -6.38
N PHE A 55 -1.09 3.76 -7.20
CA PHE A 55 -0.20 4.75 -7.78
C PHE A 55 -0.86 5.36 -9.01
N LYS A 56 -0.94 6.69 -9.04
CA LYS A 56 -1.54 7.46 -10.12
C LYS A 56 -0.53 8.50 -10.60
N ASP A 57 -0.49 8.73 -11.91
CA ASP A 57 0.40 9.71 -12.54
C ASP A 57 1.91 9.42 -12.39
N PHE A 58 2.30 8.17 -12.10
CA PHE A 58 3.70 7.74 -12.13
C PHE A 58 4.10 7.29 -13.55
N GLU A 59 4.94 8.07 -14.23
CA GLU A 59 5.55 7.65 -15.47
C GLU A 59 6.69 6.65 -15.21
N ALA A 60 6.81 5.62 -16.06
CA ALA A 60 7.80 4.54 -15.91
C ALA A 60 9.28 5.00 -16.03
N SER A 61 9.53 6.27 -16.31
CA SER A 61 10.85 6.82 -16.65
C SER A 61 11.57 7.52 -15.50
N ASP A 62 10.98 7.62 -14.31
CA ASP A 62 11.58 8.38 -13.22
C ASP A 62 12.52 7.55 -12.36
N ALA A 63 13.83 7.76 -12.50
CA ALA A 63 14.84 7.21 -11.61
C ALA A 63 14.66 7.67 -10.13
N ALA A 64 13.94 8.78 -9.90
CA ALA A 64 13.59 9.29 -8.57
C ALA A 64 12.62 8.38 -7.80
N VAL A 65 11.83 7.57 -8.52
CA VAL A 65 10.86 6.62 -7.97
C VAL A 65 11.58 5.53 -7.17
N GLY A 66 12.72 5.02 -7.64
CA GLY A 66 13.47 3.95 -6.97
C GLY A 66 13.96 4.33 -5.56
N THR A 67 14.29 5.61 -5.32
CA THR A 67 14.71 6.09 -4.00
C THR A 67 13.54 6.24 -3.04
N ASN A 68 12.39 6.76 -3.52
CA ASN A 68 11.20 6.93 -2.68
C ASN A 68 10.60 5.57 -2.25
N LEU A 69 10.59 4.61 -3.17
CA LEU A 69 10.19 3.23 -2.89
C LEU A 69 11.10 2.54 -1.85
N SER A 70 12.39 2.86 -1.84
CA SER A 70 13.34 2.32 -0.85
C SER A 70 13.10 2.86 0.56
N ALA A 71 12.66 4.11 0.68
CA ALA A 71 12.27 4.69 1.96
C ALA A 71 10.94 4.10 2.46
N MET A 72 9.94 3.95 1.57
CA MET A 72 8.70 3.24 1.89
C MET A 72 9.01 1.81 2.36
N LYS A 73 9.91 1.09 1.68
CA LYS A 73 10.36 -0.27 2.06
C LYS A 73 10.78 -0.40 3.52
N ALA A 74 11.60 0.51 4.02
CA ALA A 74 12.10 0.47 5.40
C ALA A 74 10.97 0.67 6.42
N GLN A 75 10.01 1.53 6.09
CA GLN A 75 8.86 1.81 6.94
C GLN A 75 7.83 0.68 6.92
N PHE A 76 7.60 0.07 5.74
CA PHE A 76 6.68 -1.06 5.58
C PHE A 76 7.25 -2.39 6.11
N GLY A 77 8.58 -2.58 6.08
CA GLY A 77 9.23 -3.77 6.64
C GLY A 77 9.04 -3.94 8.16
N SER A 78 8.61 -2.88 8.85
CA SER A 78 8.32 -2.88 10.28
C SER A 78 6.86 -3.26 10.61
N LEU A 79 6.01 -3.45 9.59
CA LEU A 79 4.57 -3.65 9.75
C LEU A 79 4.22 -5.14 9.87
N THR A 80 4.41 -5.74 11.04
CA THR A 80 4.08 -7.16 11.33
C THR A 80 2.57 -7.47 11.34
N ASN A 81 1.72 -6.44 11.35
CA ASN A 81 0.26 -6.57 11.49
C ASN A 81 -0.50 -6.43 10.16
N VAL A 82 0.18 -6.58 9.02
CA VAL A 82 -0.46 -6.56 7.70
C VAL A 82 -0.67 -8.00 7.22
N ASN A 83 -1.87 -8.31 6.72
CA ASN A 83 -2.20 -9.63 6.16
C ASN A 83 -1.97 -9.65 4.66
N ARG A 84 -2.59 -8.69 3.95
CA ARG A 84 -2.47 -8.57 2.49
C ARG A 84 -2.14 -7.15 2.08
N TYR A 85 -1.31 -7.04 1.07
CA TYR A 85 -0.87 -5.77 0.53
C TYR A 85 -0.99 -5.80 -1.00
N ALA A 86 -1.84 -4.95 -1.57
CA ALA A 86 -1.92 -4.77 -3.01
C ALA A 86 -1.29 -3.45 -3.42
N THR A 87 -0.57 -3.46 -4.53
CA THR A 87 -0.14 -2.25 -5.21
C THR A 87 -0.74 -2.22 -6.61
N VAL A 88 -1.30 -1.09 -7.03
CA VAL A 88 -1.91 -0.90 -8.36
C VAL A 88 -1.17 0.21 -9.10
N GLY A 89 -0.77 -0.05 -10.34
CA GLY A 89 -0.19 0.96 -11.22
C GLY A 89 1.20 1.44 -10.79
N ALA A 90 1.89 0.69 -9.95
CA ALA A 90 3.27 1.03 -9.61
C ALA A 90 4.20 0.76 -10.79
N PRO A 91 5.25 1.58 -10.95
CA PRO A 91 6.22 1.40 -12.03
C PRO A 91 7.01 0.09 -11.84
N PRO A 92 7.53 -0.51 -12.92
CA PRO A 92 8.13 -1.86 -12.90
C PRO A 92 9.27 -2.05 -11.88
N ALA A 93 10.02 -0.97 -11.59
CA ALA A 93 11.07 -0.98 -10.57
C ALA A 93 10.55 -1.21 -9.15
N ALA A 94 9.30 -0.83 -8.86
CA ALA A 94 8.63 -1.11 -7.60
C ALA A 94 8.27 -2.60 -7.44
N GLU A 95 7.86 -3.23 -8.54
CA GLU A 95 7.42 -4.63 -8.57
C GLU A 95 8.54 -5.57 -8.12
N THR A 96 9.72 -5.41 -8.73
CA THR A 96 10.91 -6.23 -8.39
C THR A 96 11.31 -6.08 -6.92
N MET A 97 11.09 -4.92 -6.30
CA MET A 97 11.48 -4.69 -4.91
C MET A 97 10.46 -5.23 -3.89
N ILE A 98 9.18 -5.27 -4.26
CA ILE A 98 8.08 -5.85 -3.46
C ILE A 98 8.19 -7.39 -3.46
N GLU A 99 8.47 -8.01 -4.61
CA GLU A 99 8.61 -9.47 -4.72
C GLU A 99 9.76 -10.02 -3.86
N VAL A 100 10.87 -9.29 -3.71
CA VAL A 100 11.99 -9.69 -2.86
C VAL A 100 11.64 -9.68 -1.37
N MET A 101 10.69 -8.84 -0.93
CA MET A 101 10.27 -8.78 0.48
C MET A 101 9.22 -9.80 0.87
N ASN A 102 8.39 -10.28 -0.06
CA ASN A 102 7.47 -11.41 0.17
C ASN A 102 8.19 -12.66 0.69
N HIS A 103 9.48 -12.81 0.37
CA HIS A 103 10.29 -13.93 0.84
C HIS A 103 10.79 -13.77 2.29
N VAL A 104 10.68 -12.58 2.88
CA VAL A 104 11.27 -12.25 4.20
C VAL A 104 10.21 -11.89 5.24
N ILE A 105 9.06 -11.34 4.83
CA ILE A 105 7.96 -10.93 5.71
C ILE A 105 6.71 -11.74 5.37
N PRO A 106 5.98 -12.32 6.35
CA PRO A 106 4.76 -13.10 6.12
C PRO A 106 3.55 -12.20 5.82
N VAL A 107 3.72 -11.30 4.85
CA VAL A 107 2.68 -10.49 4.24
C VAL A 107 2.45 -11.01 2.82
N ASP A 108 1.20 -11.25 2.44
CA ASP A 108 0.87 -11.63 1.07
C ASP A 108 0.81 -10.33 0.25
N ALA A 109 1.93 -9.96 -0.39
CA ALA A 109 2.01 -8.77 -1.25
C ALA A 109 1.83 -9.14 -2.72
N LYS A 110 1.04 -8.34 -3.46
CA LYS A 110 0.90 -8.47 -4.92
C LYS A 110 0.89 -7.10 -5.58
N THR A 111 1.49 -7.03 -6.77
CA THR A 111 1.39 -5.86 -7.64
C THR A 111 0.48 -6.19 -8.80
N PHE A 112 -0.28 -5.18 -9.22
CA PHE A 112 -1.27 -5.23 -10.28
C PHE A 112 -1.04 -4.02 -11.17
N SER A 113 -1.22 -4.19 -12.48
CA SER A 113 -1.29 -3.07 -13.40
C SER A 113 -2.56 -2.23 -13.14
N SER A 114 -2.63 -1.03 -13.72
CA SER A 114 -3.83 -0.20 -13.63
C SER A 114 -5.07 -0.88 -14.25
N GLU A 115 -4.88 -1.77 -15.22
CA GLU A 115 -5.96 -2.55 -15.85
C GLU A 115 -6.49 -3.65 -14.91
N GLU A 116 -5.66 -4.10 -13.98
CA GLU A 116 -5.96 -5.15 -12.99
C GLU A 116 -6.43 -4.57 -11.64
N GLU A 117 -6.78 -3.29 -11.57
CA GLU A 117 -7.24 -2.64 -10.33
C GLU A 117 -8.37 -3.43 -9.65
N ARG A 118 -9.29 -4.01 -10.44
CA ARG A 118 -10.38 -4.83 -9.92
C ARG A 118 -9.88 -6.08 -9.19
N ASP A 119 -8.83 -6.70 -9.70
CA ASP A 119 -8.26 -7.92 -9.13
C ASP A 119 -7.44 -7.59 -7.87
N ALA A 120 -6.82 -6.41 -7.84
CA ALA A 120 -6.19 -5.86 -6.63
C ALA A 120 -7.20 -5.65 -5.49
N TRP A 121 -8.35 -5.06 -5.80
CA TRP A 121 -9.45 -4.93 -4.85
C TRP A 121 -9.96 -6.28 -4.37
N ALA A 122 -10.16 -7.24 -5.29
CA ALA A 122 -10.57 -8.59 -4.91
C ALA A 122 -9.55 -9.26 -3.98
N PHE A 123 -8.25 -9.02 -4.19
CA PHE A 123 -7.17 -9.57 -3.37
C PHE A 123 -7.17 -9.03 -1.93
N VAL A 124 -7.44 -7.74 -1.72
CA VAL A 124 -7.45 -7.13 -0.37
C VAL A 124 -8.80 -7.21 0.32
N ASN A 125 -9.90 -7.41 -0.40
CA ASN A 125 -11.24 -7.48 0.17
C ASN A 125 -11.59 -8.85 0.75
N VAL A 126 -10.74 -9.86 0.53
CA VAL A 126 -10.90 -11.14 1.24
C VAL A 126 -10.94 -10.86 2.73
N GLY A 127 -12.07 -11.21 3.35
CA GLY A 127 -12.24 -11.08 4.77
C GLY A 127 -11.06 -11.73 5.49
N GLN A 128 -10.71 -11.21 6.67
CA GLN A 128 -9.86 -11.94 7.59
C GLN A 128 -10.56 -13.29 7.81
N ASP A 129 -10.07 -14.35 7.16
CA ASP A 129 -10.74 -15.64 7.16
C ASP A 129 -11.00 -16.02 8.61
N GLN A 130 -12.28 -16.26 8.87
CA GLN A 130 -12.82 -16.59 10.17
C GLN A 130 -12.06 -17.80 10.70
N ALA A 131 -11.15 -17.59 11.65
CA ALA A 131 -10.78 -18.66 12.56
C ALA A 131 -12.00 -18.95 13.43
N THR A 132 -12.89 -19.81 12.94
CA THR A 132 -13.90 -20.52 13.74
C THR A 132 -13.69 -22.01 13.56
#